data_AF-A0A6J1DED3-F1
#
_entry.id   AF-A0A6J1DED3-F1
#
_cell.length_a   1.000
_cell.length_b   1.000
_cell.length_c   1.000
_cell.angle_alpha   90.00
_cell.angle_beta   90.00
_cell.angle_gamma   90.00
#
_symmetry.space_group_name_H-M   'P 1'
#
loop_
_entity.id
_entity.type
_entity.pdbx_description
1 polymer ?
#
loop_
_entity_poly.entity_id
_entity_poly.type
_entity_poly.pdbx_seq_one_letter_code
_entity_poly.pdbx_strand_id
1 'polypeptide(L)'
;MEQDSEEEVKTFKSLGICEQLVEACESLGWKNPSKIQAAAIPHALEGKDLIGLAQTGSGKTGAFALPILQALLEAPQAFFACVLSPTRELAIQIAEQFEALGSGIGIKCAVLVGGVDMVQQAINLAKRPHIVVGTPGRLVDHLTNTKGFSLRTLKYLVLDEADRLLNEDFEKSIDEILNEIPRERRTYLFSATMTKKVRKLQRACLRNPVKIEAATKYSTVDTLKQQYCFIPAKYKECYLVYILTEMSGCTSMVFTRTCDATRLLSLVLRNLGLRAIPISGQMTQAKRLGALNKFKAGECNVLICTDVASRGLDIPSVDMVINYDIPSNSKDYIHRVGRTARAGRSGIAISLVNQYELEWYIQIEKLIGKKLPQFSAQEEEVLMLLERVTEAKRISLMVFSY
;
A
#
# COMPACT_ATOMS: atom_id res chain seq x y z
N MET A 1 -33.41 23.94 8.88
CA MET A 1 -33.28 22.73 9.72
C MET A 1 -33.05 21.58 8.76
N GLU A 2 -31.80 21.39 8.35
CA GLU A 2 -31.39 20.19 7.62
C GLU A 2 -31.30 19.08 8.66
N GLN A 3 -32.09 18.02 8.48
CA GLN A 3 -32.01 16.83 9.30
C GLN A 3 -30.69 16.13 8.99
N ASP A 4 -29.72 16.26 9.90
CA ASP A 4 -28.62 15.32 10.00
C ASP A 4 -29.22 13.94 10.26
N SER A 5 -29.28 13.10 9.22
CA SER A 5 -29.59 11.69 9.38
C SER A 5 -28.43 11.05 10.14
N GLU A 6 -28.64 10.66 11.39
CA GLU A 6 -27.70 9.84 12.16
C GLU A 6 -27.37 8.58 11.33
N GLU A 7 -26.16 8.49 10.77
CA GLU A 7 -25.69 7.29 10.08
C GLU A 7 -25.66 6.13 11.10
N GLU A 8 -26.63 5.22 10.98
CA GLU A 8 -26.72 4.01 11.80
C GLU A 8 -25.39 3.25 11.75
N VAL A 9 -24.76 3.05 12.92
CA VAL A 9 -23.46 2.38 13.03
C VAL A 9 -23.62 0.91 12.64
N LYS A 10 -23.32 0.59 11.38
CA LYS A 10 -23.35 -0.79 10.87
C LYS A 10 -22.34 -1.64 11.63
N THR A 11 -22.72 -2.87 11.99
CA THR A 11 -21.84 -3.89 12.59
C THR A 11 -21.51 -4.98 11.57
N PHE A 12 -20.40 -5.71 11.71
CA PHE A 12 -20.10 -6.84 10.82
C PHE A 12 -21.22 -7.89 10.81
N LYS A 13 -21.84 -8.16 11.96
CA LYS A 13 -22.99 -9.04 12.09
C LYS A 13 -24.19 -8.55 11.25
N SER A 14 -24.48 -7.25 11.28
CA SER A 14 -25.56 -6.67 10.47
C SER A 14 -25.30 -6.73 8.95
N LEU A 15 -24.04 -6.91 8.53
CA LEU A 15 -23.67 -7.10 7.12
C LEU A 15 -23.81 -8.56 6.65
N GLY A 16 -24.24 -9.48 7.52
CA GLY A 16 -24.39 -10.91 7.20
C GLY A 16 -23.13 -11.75 7.38
N ILE A 17 -22.11 -11.23 8.09
CA ILE A 17 -20.92 -12.01 8.45
C ILE A 17 -21.25 -12.98 9.60
N CYS A 18 -20.80 -14.23 9.49
CA CYS A 18 -21.02 -15.27 10.48
C CYS A 18 -20.26 -15.01 11.79
N GLU A 19 -20.76 -15.59 12.88
CA GLU A 19 -20.29 -15.35 14.24
C GLU A 19 -18.79 -15.61 14.41
N GLN A 20 -18.26 -16.70 13.85
CA GLN A 20 -16.83 -17.04 13.94
C GLN A 20 -15.93 -15.95 13.32
N LEU A 21 -16.37 -15.33 12.23
CA LEU A 21 -15.61 -14.26 11.58
C LEU A 21 -15.83 -12.90 12.26
N VAL A 22 -16.98 -12.67 12.88
CA VAL A 22 -17.22 -11.49 13.73
C VAL A 22 -16.29 -11.53 14.95
N GLU A 23 -16.18 -12.67 15.64
CA GLU A 23 -15.26 -12.85 16.76
C GLU A 23 -13.80 -12.63 16.33
N ALA A 24 -13.42 -13.14 15.16
CA ALA A 24 -12.09 -12.89 14.60
C ALA A 24 -11.86 -11.39 14.36
N CYS A 25 -12.83 -10.67 13.77
CA CYS A 25 -12.75 -9.22 13.63
C CYS A 25 -12.57 -8.51 14.98
N GLU A 26 -13.35 -8.86 16.00
CA GLU A 26 -13.24 -8.27 17.34
C GLU A 26 -11.87 -8.51 17.97
N SER A 27 -11.33 -9.73 17.85
CA SER A 27 -9.98 -10.08 18.34
C SER A 27 -8.86 -9.27 17.69
N LEU A 28 -9.06 -8.86 16.43
CA LEU A 28 -8.16 -7.99 15.68
C LEU A 28 -8.42 -6.50 15.93
N GLY A 29 -9.36 -6.15 16.81
CA GLY A 29 -9.76 -4.79 17.13
C GLY A 29 -10.64 -4.13 16.07
N TRP A 30 -11.21 -4.88 15.13
CA TRP A 30 -12.09 -4.38 14.08
C TRP A 30 -13.51 -4.29 14.62
N LYS A 31 -13.80 -3.22 15.37
CA LYS A 31 -15.12 -3.01 16.01
C LYS A 31 -16.22 -2.75 14.99
N ASN A 32 -15.95 -1.87 14.02
CA ASN A 32 -16.93 -1.44 13.02
C ASN A 32 -16.36 -1.62 11.60
N PRO A 33 -17.19 -2.03 10.62
CA PRO A 33 -16.81 -2.09 9.22
C PRO A 33 -16.49 -0.70 8.68
N SER A 34 -15.44 -0.60 7.87
CA SER A 34 -15.14 0.62 7.12
C SER A 34 -16.18 0.87 6.01
N LYS A 35 -16.24 2.09 5.47
CA LYS A 35 -17.18 2.46 4.40
C LYS A 35 -17.12 1.49 3.20
N ILE A 36 -15.93 1.08 2.78
CA ILE A 36 -15.76 0.12 1.68
C ILE A 36 -16.20 -1.30 2.07
N GLN A 37 -15.98 -1.72 3.32
CA GLN A 37 -16.44 -3.03 3.81
C GLN A 37 -17.96 -3.07 3.89
N ALA A 38 -18.59 -2.05 4.47
CA ALA A 38 -20.04 -1.93 4.60
C ALA A 38 -20.76 -1.88 3.25
N ALA A 39 -20.14 -1.32 2.22
CA ALA A 39 -20.69 -1.28 0.86
C ALA A 39 -20.41 -2.55 0.04
N ALA A 40 -19.27 -3.22 0.25
CA ALA A 40 -18.87 -4.36 -0.56
C ALA A 40 -19.37 -5.71 -0.05
N ILE A 41 -19.35 -5.91 1.28
CA ILE A 41 -19.63 -7.23 1.88
C ILE A 41 -21.01 -7.76 1.47
N PRO A 42 -22.12 -7.00 1.56
CA PRO A 42 -23.44 -7.54 1.20
C PRO A 42 -23.50 -8.06 -0.24
N HIS A 43 -22.94 -7.32 -1.20
CA HIS A 43 -22.89 -7.74 -2.60
C HIS A 43 -21.95 -8.93 -2.85
N ALA A 44 -20.85 -9.01 -2.09
CA ALA A 44 -19.95 -10.16 -2.12
C ALA A 44 -20.66 -11.44 -1.65
N LEU A 45 -21.44 -11.36 -0.57
CA LEU A 45 -22.20 -12.48 -0.01
C LEU A 45 -23.33 -12.94 -0.94
N GLU A 46 -23.90 -12.04 -1.75
CA GLU A 46 -24.81 -12.38 -2.85
C GLU A 46 -24.11 -13.11 -4.03
N GLY A 47 -22.79 -13.27 -3.97
CA GLY A 47 -22.00 -13.95 -5.01
C GLY A 47 -21.75 -13.12 -6.26
N LYS A 48 -21.89 -11.78 -6.18
CA LYS A 48 -21.65 -10.87 -7.30
C LYS A 48 -20.17 -10.54 -7.47
N ASP A 49 -19.74 -10.34 -8.70
CA ASP A 49 -18.43 -9.74 -9.01
C ASP A 49 -18.38 -8.29 -8.52
N LEU A 50 -17.21 -7.82 -8.08
CA LEU A 50 -17.06 -6.51 -7.45
C LEU A 50 -15.95 -5.66 -8.09
N ILE A 51 -16.20 -4.36 -8.17
CA ILE A 51 -15.19 -3.33 -8.40
C ILE A 51 -15.20 -2.37 -7.22
N GLY A 52 -14.17 -2.44 -6.38
CA GLY A 52 -13.99 -1.53 -5.26
C GLY A 52 -12.99 -0.43 -5.58
N LEU A 53 -13.45 0.82 -5.66
CA LEU A 53 -12.60 2.00 -5.78
C LEU A 53 -12.42 2.68 -4.43
N ALA A 54 -11.26 2.45 -3.83
CA ALA A 54 -10.91 3.04 -2.55
C ALA A 54 -9.39 3.19 -2.37
N GLN A 55 -9.01 4.21 -1.60
CA GLN A 55 -7.62 4.50 -1.25
C GLN A 55 -6.98 3.38 -0.41
N THR A 56 -5.65 3.31 -0.39
CA THR A 56 -4.90 2.41 0.49
C THR A 56 -5.24 2.71 1.95
N GLY A 57 -5.36 1.68 2.79
CA GLY A 57 -5.71 1.84 4.21
C GLY A 57 -7.20 2.05 4.49
N SER A 58 -8.08 1.96 3.48
CA SER A 58 -9.53 2.03 3.67
C SER A 58 -10.18 0.73 4.18
N GLY A 59 -9.41 -0.34 4.39
CA GLY A 59 -9.93 -1.64 4.83
C GLY A 59 -10.34 -2.60 3.69
N LYS A 60 -9.82 -2.38 2.47
CA LYS A 60 -10.12 -3.22 1.28
C LYS A 60 -9.86 -4.71 1.51
N THR A 61 -8.79 -5.07 2.22
CA THR A 61 -8.45 -6.47 2.50
C THR A 61 -9.58 -7.19 3.23
N GLY A 62 -10.12 -6.58 4.29
CA GLY A 62 -11.29 -7.14 4.97
C GLY A 62 -12.54 -7.23 4.07
N ALA A 63 -12.72 -6.27 3.16
CA ALA A 63 -13.87 -6.22 2.27
C ALA A 63 -13.95 -7.41 1.30
N PHE A 64 -12.81 -7.97 0.89
CA PHE A 64 -12.78 -9.21 0.09
C PHE A 64 -12.48 -10.46 0.89
N ALA A 65 -11.69 -10.38 1.98
CA ALA A 65 -11.29 -11.56 2.73
C ALA A 65 -12.47 -12.18 3.49
N LEU A 66 -13.29 -11.37 4.16
CA LEU A 66 -14.43 -11.84 4.95
C LEU A 66 -15.43 -12.68 4.12
N PRO A 67 -15.96 -12.20 2.97
CA PRO A 67 -16.89 -13.00 2.17
C PRO A 67 -16.23 -14.26 1.57
N ILE A 68 -14.93 -14.22 1.24
CA ILE A 68 -14.20 -15.41 0.76
C ILE A 68 -14.08 -16.45 1.86
N LEU A 69 -13.72 -16.03 3.08
CA LEU A 69 -13.59 -16.92 4.23
C LEU A 69 -14.94 -17.54 4.62
N GLN A 70 -16.02 -16.76 4.58
CA GLN A 70 -17.37 -17.27 4.84
C GLN A 70 -17.78 -18.33 3.81
N ALA A 71 -17.56 -18.07 2.51
CA ALA A 71 -17.85 -19.06 1.47
C ALA A 71 -16.97 -20.32 1.59
N LEU A 72 -15.74 -20.17 2.07
CA LEU A 72 -14.83 -21.29 2.32
C LEU A 72 -15.27 -22.14 3.53
N LEU A 73 -15.89 -21.54 4.55
CA LEU A 73 -16.47 -22.27 5.68
C LEU A 73 -17.62 -23.17 5.25
N GLU A 74 -18.45 -22.70 4.31
CA GLU A 74 -19.56 -23.47 3.76
C GLU A 74 -19.09 -24.61 2.84
N ALA A 75 -18.02 -24.37 2.06
CA ALA A 75 -17.47 -25.34 1.12
C ALA A 75 -15.93 -25.43 1.20
N PRO A 76 -15.37 -26.12 2.22
CA PRO A 76 -13.94 -26.23 2.41
C PRO A 76 -13.23 -26.88 1.22
N GLN A 77 -12.29 -26.16 0.62
CA GLN A 77 -11.53 -26.65 -0.53
C GLN A 77 -10.11 -26.05 -0.53
N ALA A 78 -9.13 -26.85 -0.98
CA ALA A 78 -7.83 -26.31 -1.35
C ALA A 78 -7.93 -25.39 -2.58
N PHE A 79 -7.02 -24.42 -2.66
CA PHE A 79 -6.90 -23.48 -3.77
C PHE A 79 -8.23 -22.78 -4.10
N PHE A 80 -8.97 -22.41 -3.06
CA PHE A 80 -10.30 -21.82 -3.15
C PHE A 80 -10.27 -20.38 -3.69
N ALA A 81 -9.27 -19.60 -3.26
CA ALA A 81 -9.08 -18.23 -3.71
C ALA A 81 -7.62 -17.94 -4.11
N CYS A 82 -7.48 -17.02 -5.06
CA CYS A 82 -6.20 -16.54 -5.56
C CYS A 82 -6.23 -15.02 -5.55
N VAL A 83 -5.28 -14.41 -4.85
CA VAL A 83 -5.15 -12.95 -4.73
C VAL A 83 -3.88 -12.49 -5.40
N LEU A 84 -4.03 -11.69 -6.45
CA LEU A 84 -2.93 -11.05 -7.16
C LEU A 84 -2.65 -9.69 -6.55
N SER A 85 -1.38 -9.44 -6.26
CA SER A 85 -0.86 -8.20 -5.71
C SER A 85 0.37 -7.73 -6.50
N PRO A 86 0.57 -6.42 -6.72
CA PRO A 86 1.71 -5.91 -7.48
C PRO A 86 3.04 -6.16 -6.77
N THR A 87 3.08 -6.09 -5.43
CA THR A 87 4.33 -6.22 -4.68
C THR A 87 4.34 -7.42 -3.76
N ARG A 88 5.57 -7.86 -3.43
CA ARG A 88 5.81 -9.03 -2.59
C ARG A 88 5.32 -8.80 -1.17
N GLU A 89 5.54 -7.58 -0.69
CA GLU A 89 5.22 -7.17 0.66
C GLU A 89 3.69 -7.13 0.82
N LEU A 90 2.95 -6.57 -0.15
CA LEU A 90 1.50 -6.56 -0.09
C LEU A 90 0.91 -7.97 -0.17
N ALA A 91 1.53 -8.87 -0.93
CA ALA A 91 1.12 -10.27 -0.97
C ALA A 91 1.29 -10.96 0.41
N ILE A 92 2.39 -10.69 1.12
CA ILE A 92 2.62 -11.20 2.48
C ILE A 92 1.58 -10.62 3.44
N GLN A 93 1.35 -9.31 3.42
CA GLN A 93 0.35 -8.65 4.26
C GLN A 93 -1.04 -9.24 4.07
N ILE A 94 -1.45 -9.44 2.81
CA ILE A 94 -2.77 -9.99 2.50
C ILE A 94 -2.87 -11.41 3.07
N ALA A 95 -1.84 -12.25 2.91
CA ALA A 95 -1.84 -13.60 3.48
C ALA A 95 -1.91 -13.60 5.01
N GLU A 96 -1.15 -12.74 5.69
CA GLU A 96 -1.21 -12.55 7.14
C GLU A 96 -2.61 -12.15 7.60
N GLN A 97 -3.30 -11.28 6.84
CA GLN A 97 -4.68 -10.88 7.14
C GLN A 97 -5.67 -12.04 6.96
N PHE A 98 -5.53 -12.87 5.92
CA PHE A 98 -6.35 -14.07 5.76
C PHE A 98 -6.11 -15.07 6.90
N GLU A 99 -4.87 -15.27 7.32
CA GLU A 99 -4.52 -16.18 8.42
C GLU A 99 -5.02 -15.64 9.77
N ALA A 100 -4.92 -14.34 10.01
CA ALA A 100 -5.42 -13.69 11.22
C ALA A 100 -6.95 -13.83 11.34
N LEU A 101 -7.68 -13.43 10.29
CA LEU A 101 -9.14 -13.55 10.23
C LEU A 101 -9.61 -15.01 10.24
N GLY A 102 -8.80 -15.91 9.68
CA GLY A 102 -9.09 -17.34 9.54
C GLY A 102 -8.50 -18.21 10.64
N SER A 103 -7.94 -17.63 11.70
CA SER A 103 -7.16 -18.34 12.72
C SER A 103 -8.01 -19.38 13.46
N GLY A 104 -9.23 -19.03 13.86
CA GLY A 104 -10.18 -19.91 14.53
C GLY A 104 -10.72 -21.06 13.66
N ILE A 105 -10.49 -21.01 12.34
CA ILE A 105 -11.05 -21.96 11.36
C ILE A 105 -9.95 -22.71 10.58
N GLY A 106 -8.68 -22.53 10.96
CA GLY A 106 -7.55 -23.30 10.42
C GLY A 106 -7.17 -22.95 8.98
N ILE A 107 -7.29 -21.67 8.58
CA ILE A 107 -6.89 -21.22 7.24
C ILE A 107 -5.39 -21.45 7.00
N LYS A 108 -5.08 -21.90 5.78
CA LYS A 108 -3.72 -22.06 5.27
C LYS A 108 -3.55 -21.19 4.05
N CYS A 109 -2.56 -20.30 4.07
CA CYS A 109 -2.17 -19.50 2.92
C CYS A 109 -0.84 -19.99 2.33
N ALA A 110 -0.63 -19.74 1.04
CA ALA A 110 0.71 -19.78 0.44
C ALA A 110 0.99 -18.47 -0.27
N VAL A 111 2.17 -17.90 0.02
CA VAL A 111 2.64 -16.66 -0.59
C VAL A 111 3.60 -16.98 -1.73
N LEU A 112 3.26 -16.51 -2.94
CA LEU A 112 4.03 -16.73 -4.16
C LEU A 112 4.67 -15.44 -4.67
N VAL A 113 5.93 -15.20 -4.33
CA VAL A 113 6.63 -13.95 -4.61
C VAL A 113 8.05 -14.18 -5.12
N GLY A 114 8.52 -13.29 -6.01
CA GLY A 114 9.90 -13.33 -6.51
C GLY A 114 10.93 -13.13 -5.40
N GLY A 115 12.19 -13.51 -5.65
CA GLY A 115 13.30 -13.34 -4.69
C GLY A 115 13.21 -14.17 -3.40
N VAL A 116 12.18 -15.00 -3.27
CA VAL A 116 12.10 -16.10 -2.31
C VAL A 116 12.35 -17.40 -3.07
N ASP A 117 12.96 -18.38 -2.39
CA ASP A 117 13.29 -19.68 -2.94
C ASP A 117 12.05 -20.39 -3.54
N MET A 118 12.23 -20.96 -4.73
CA MET A 118 11.16 -21.59 -5.51
C MET A 118 10.75 -22.94 -4.90
N VAL A 119 11.72 -23.69 -4.38
CA VAL A 119 11.50 -25.02 -3.80
C VAL A 119 10.69 -24.89 -2.51
N GLN A 120 11.01 -23.91 -1.66
CA GLN A 120 10.25 -23.63 -0.45
C GLN A 120 8.79 -23.26 -0.75
N GLN A 121 8.55 -22.46 -1.79
CA GLN A 121 7.20 -22.13 -2.24
C GLN A 121 6.46 -23.35 -2.78
N ALA A 122 7.13 -24.23 -3.55
CA ALA A 122 6.56 -25.48 -4.02
C ALA A 122 6.18 -26.44 -2.88
N ILE A 123 7.01 -26.53 -1.83
CA ILE A 123 6.70 -27.30 -0.61
C ILE A 123 5.44 -26.74 0.07
N ASN A 124 5.29 -25.42 0.14
CA ASN A 124 4.09 -24.80 0.73
C ASN A 124 2.85 -25.07 -0.12
N LEU A 125 2.96 -25.07 -1.45
CA LEU A 125 1.85 -25.44 -2.34
C LEU A 125 1.46 -26.92 -2.21
N ALA A 126 2.42 -27.82 -2.00
CA ALA A 126 2.15 -29.25 -1.77
C ALA A 126 1.32 -29.51 -0.51
N LYS A 127 1.32 -28.58 0.47
CA LYS A 127 0.44 -28.63 1.66
C LYS A 127 -1.03 -28.28 1.36
N ARG A 128 -1.37 -27.99 0.10
CA ARG A 128 -2.73 -27.70 -0.38
C ARG A 128 -3.40 -26.54 0.39
N PRO A 129 -2.82 -25.33 0.38
CA PRO A 129 -3.39 -24.15 1.05
C PRO A 129 -4.79 -23.82 0.49
N HIS A 130 -5.61 -23.16 1.29
CA HIS A 130 -6.93 -22.69 0.85
C HIS A 130 -6.79 -21.42 0.00
N ILE A 131 -5.89 -20.52 0.39
CA ILE A 131 -5.69 -19.21 -0.27
C ILE A 131 -4.27 -19.14 -0.84
N VAL A 132 -4.16 -18.74 -2.10
CA VAL A 132 -2.88 -18.44 -2.74
C VAL A 132 -2.79 -16.93 -2.94
N VAL A 133 -1.73 -16.29 -2.44
CA VAL A 133 -1.53 -14.85 -2.57
C VAL A 133 -0.18 -14.62 -3.24
N GLY A 134 -0.09 -13.79 -4.27
CA GLY A 134 1.19 -13.63 -4.95
C GLY A 134 1.29 -12.54 -6.00
N THR A 135 2.51 -12.35 -6.46
CA THR A 135 2.82 -11.49 -7.62
C THR A 135 2.59 -12.26 -8.92
N PRO A 136 2.04 -11.64 -9.99
CA PRO A 136 1.66 -12.36 -11.21
C PRO A 136 2.78 -13.20 -11.82
N GLY A 137 3.99 -12.66 -11.97
CA GLY A 137 5.11 -13.38 -12.56
C GLY A 137 5.46 -14.68 -11.83
N ARG A 138 5.58 -14.62 -10.48
CA ARG A 138 5.89 -15.82 -9.70
C ARG A 138 4.75 -16.83 -9.70
N LEU A 139 3.49 -16.39 -9.76
CA LEU A 139 2.37 -17.33 -9.89
C LEU A 139 2.42 -18.08 -11.24
N VAL A 140 2.72 -17.38 -12.34
CA VAL A 140 2.95 -18.00 -13.66
C VAL A 140 4.08 -19.02 -13.60
N ASP A 141 5.21 -18.68 -12.97
CA ASP A 141 6.34 -19.60 -12.81
C ASP A 141 5.89 -20.90 -12.13
N HIS A 142 5.06 -20.82 -11.09
CA HIS A 142 4.54 -21.99 -10.38
C HIS A 142 3.52 -22.77 -11.21
N LEU A 143 2.57 -22.09 -11.88
CA LEU A 143 1.59 -22.74 -12.75
C LEU A 143 2.26 -23.53 -13.88
N THR A 144 3.40 -23.02 -14.38
CA THR A 144 4.14 -23.64 -15.48
C THR A 144 5.06 -24.76 -15.00
N ASN A 145 5.82 -24.51 -13.93
CA ASN A 145 6.97 -25.36 -13.59
C ASN A 145 6.76 -26.22 -12.33
N THR A 146 5.71 -25.98 -11.53
CA THR A 146 5.48 -26.75 -10.30
C THR A 146 4.54 -27.92 -10.56
N LYS A 147 5.11 -29.12 -10.61
CA LYS A 147 4.36 -30.36 -10.87
C LYS A 147 3.22 -30.53 -9.87
N GLY A 148 2.01 -30.76 -10.38
CA GLY A 148 0.81 -31.01 -9.58
C GLY A 148 0.14 -29.77 -8.99
N PHE A 149 0.69 -28.57 -9.20
CA PHE A 149 0.02 -27.32 -8.85
C PHE A 149 -0.92 -26.88 -9.99
N SER A 150 -2.15 -26.52 -9.64
CA SER A 150 -3.14 -26.01 -10.57
C SER A 150 -4.20 -25.20 -9.84
N LEU A 151 -4.75 -24.19 -10.52
CA LEU A 151 -5.86 -23.36 -10.04
C LEU A 151 -7.16 -23.64 -10.81
N ARG A 152 -7.30 -24.81 -11.46
CA ARG A 152 -8.50 -25.16 -12.25
C ARG A 152 -9.80 -25.24 -11.43
N THR A 153 -9.70 -25.44 -10.12
CA THR A 153 -10.86 -25.52 -9.19
C THR A 153 -11.11 -24.23 -8.41
N LEU A 154 -10.44 -23.13 -8.80
CA LEU A 154 -10.53 -21.83 -8.13
C LEU A 154 -11.96 -21.29 -8.13
N LYS A 155 -12.43 -20.78 -6.99
CA LYS A 155 -13.76 -20.16 -6.84
C LYS A 155 -13.69 -18.64 -6.84
N TYR A 156 -12.59 -18.06 -6.35
CA TYR A 156 -12.40 -16.62 -6.22
C TYR A 156 -11.07 -16.14 -6.82
N LEU A 157 -11.14 -15.10 -7.64
CA LEU A 157 -9.99 -14.31 -8.07
C LEU A 157 -10.09 -12.91 -7.49
N VAL A 158 -9.02 -12.43 -6.84
CA VAL A 158 -8.91 -11.05 -6.37
C VAL A 158 -7.74 -10.36 -7.07
N LEU A 159 -7.97 -9.16 -7.57
CA LEU A 159 -6.96 -8.26 -8.13
C LEU A 159 -6.87 -7.04 -7.22
N ASP A 160 -5.90 -7.00 -6.30
CA ASP A 160 -5.68 -5.83 -5.43
C ASP A 160 -4.62 -4.89 -6.01
N GLU A 161 -4.81 -3.59 -5.78
CA GLU A 161 -4.06 -2.51 -6.44
C GLU A 161 -3.97 -2.70 -7.97
N ALA A 162 -5.12 -2.95 -8.62
CA ALA A 162 -5.20 -3.32 -10.03
C ALA A 162 -4.63 -2.28 -11.01
N ASP A 163 -4.63 -1.00 -10.66
CA ASP A 163 -3.96 0.03 -11.44
C ASP A 163 -2.43 -0.12 -11.47
N ARG A 164 -1.83 -0.71 -10.44
CA ARG A 164 -0.39 -0.99 -10.36
C ARG A 164 -0.01 -2.29 -11.02
N LEU A 165 -0.85 -3.32 -10.86
CA LEU A 165 -0.69 -4.59 -11.59
C LEU A 165 -0.52 -4.37 -13.10
N LEU A 166 -1.15 -3.33 -13.67
CA LEU A 166 -1.09 -3.01 -15.10
C LEU A 166 0.00 -1.99 -15.48
N ASN A 167 0.71 -1.42 -14.51
CA ASN A 167 1.82 -0.49 -14.74
C ASN A 167 3.19 -1.16 -14.61
N GLU A 168 3.31 -2.29 -13.91
CA GLU A 168 4.57 -2.98 -13.59
C GLU A 168 4.89 -4.12 -14.58
N ASP A 169 4.52 -3.99 -15.86
CA ASP A 169 4.71 -4.98 -16.93
C ASP A 169 4.09 -6.38 -16.69
N PHE A 170 3.22 -6.54 -15.68
CA PHE A 170 2.57 -7.82 -15.40
C PHE A 170 1.37 -8.16 -16.32
N GLU A 171 1.04 -7.31 -17.31
CA GLU A 171 -0.13 -7.53 -18.19
C GLU A 171 -0.08 -8.91 -18.84
N LYS A 172 1.07 -9.33 -19.37
CA LYS A 172 1.27 -10.64 -19.98
C LYS A 172 1.04 -11.79 -18.98
N SER A 173 1.63 -11.68 -17.79
CA SER A 173 1.48 -12.71 -16.75
C SER A 173 0.03 -12.83 -16.27
N ILE A 174 -0.69 -11.72 -16.17
CA ILE A 174 -2.11 -11.72 -15.81
C ILE A 174 -2.93 -12.43 -16.89
N ASP A 175 -2.69 -12.14 -18.17
CA ASP A 175 -3.37 -12.83 -19.27
C ASP A 175 -3.11 -14.35 -19.25
N GLU A 176 -1.87 -14.78 -19.00
CA GLU A 176 -1.51 -16.20 -18.84
C GLU A 176 -2.25 -16.84 -17.64
N ILE A 177 -2.32 -16.17 -16.49
CA ILE A 177 -3.08 -16.65 -15.33
C ILE A 177 -4.57 -16.79 -15.66
N LEU A 178 -5.16 -15.79 -16.32
CA LEU A 178 -6.58 -15.77 -16.68
C LEU A 178 -6.95 -16.93 -17.63
N ASN A 179 -6.00 -17.41 -18.44
CA ASN A 179 -6.18 -18.56 -19.33
C ASN A 179 -6.12 -19.91 -18.59
N GLU A 180 -5.41 -20.01 -17.47
CA GLU A 180 -5.26 -21.26 -16.70
C GLU A 180 -6.33 -21.46 -15.61
N ILE A 181 -7.01 -20.39 -15.18
CA ILE A 181 -8.05 -20.44 -14.14
C ILE A 181 -9.47 -20.59 -14.72
N PRO A 182 -10.43 -21.17 -13.99
CA PRO A 182 -11.79 -21.41 -14.49
C PRO A 182 -12.52 -20.10 -14.81
N ARG A 183 -13.29 -20.09 -15.91
CA ARG A 183 -14.14 -18.95 -16.31
C ARG A 183 -15.31 -18.72 -15.36
N GLU A 184 -15.83 -19.80 -14.76
CA GLU A 184 -16.89 -19.73 -13.75
C GLU A 184 -16.27 -19.59 -12.37
N ARG A 185 -16.12 -18.34 -11.94
CA ARG A 185 -15.56 -17.92 -10.65
C ARG A 185 -16.12 -16.55 -10.31
N ARG A 186 -15.88 -16.11 -9.08
CA ARG A 186 -16.21 -14.76 -8.61
C ARG A 186 -14.94 -13.93 -8.70
N THR A 187 -15.02 -12.74 -9.26
CA THR A 187 -13.86 -11.86 -9.42
C THR A 187 -14.07 -10.56 -8.68
N TYR A 188 -13.12 -10.20 -7.83
CA TYR A 188 -13.08 -8.92 -7.14
C TYR A 188 -11.89 -8.10 -7.61
N LEU A 189 -12.15 -6.89 -8.11
CA LEU A 189 -11.13 -5.95 -8.54
C LEU A 189 -11.12 -4.74 -7.62
N PHE A 190 -10.00 -4.54 -6.93
CA PHE A 190 -9.79 -3.40 -6.05
C PHE A 190 -8.69 -2.49 -6.61
N SER A 191 -8.99 -1.20 -6.72
CA SER A 191 -8.07 -0.21 -7.28
C SER A 191 -8.23 1.13 -6.58
N ALA A 192 -7.16 1.93 -6.55
CA ALA A 192 -7.30 3.34 -6.17
C ALA A 192 -7.85 4.17 -7.33
N THR A 193 -7.55 3.78 -8.58
CA THR A 193 -7.86 4.59 -9.77
C THR A 193 -8.45 3.76 -10.92
N MET A 194 -9.38 4.36 -11.68
CA MET A 194 -9.96 3.74 -12.88
C MET A 194 -9.30 4.23 -14.16
N THR A 195 -8.14 3.65 -14.48
CA THR A 195 -7.41 3.93 -15.72
C THR A 195 -8.05 3.23 -16.92
N LYS A 196 -7.66 3.62 -18.15
CA LYS A 196 -8.07 2.92 -19.37
C LYS A 196 -7.65 1.44 -19.33
N LYS A 197 -6.45 1.14 -18.83
CA LYS A 197 -5.95 -0.23 -18.64
C LYS A 197 -6.81 -1.01 -17.65
N VAL A 198 -7.15 -0.43 -16.49
CA VAL A 198 -8.02 -1.08 -15.49
C VAL A 198 -9.41 -1.37 -16.07
N ARG A 199 -9.97 -0.46 -16.89
CA ARG A 199 -11.24 -0.73 -17.59
C ARG A 199 -11.15 -1.88 -18.60
N LYS A 200 -9.99 -2.04 -19.28
CA LYS A 200 -9.75 -3.17 -20.19
C LYS A 200 -9.68 -4.47 -19.39
N LEU A 201 -8.91 -4.49 -18.30
CA LEU A 201 -8.81 -5.65 -17.40
C LEU A 201 -10.19 -6.02 -16.83
N GLN A 202 -10.97 -5.03 -16.39
CA GLN A 202 -12.34 -5.23 -15.91
C GLN A 202 -13.18 -6.04 -16.90
N ARG A 203 -13.17 -5.64 -18.18
CA ARG A 203 -13.95 -6.30 -19.23
C ARG A 203 -13.48 -7.73 -19.51
N ALA A 204 -12.22 -8.04 -19.24
CA ALA A 204 -11.63 -9.34 -19.46
C ALA A 204 -11.93 -10.34 -18.34
N CYS A 205 -12.00 -9.88 -17.07
CA CYS A 205 -12.07 -10.78 -15.92
C CYS A 205 -13.36 -10.74 -15.09
N LEU A 206 -14.23 -9.72 -15.23
CA LEU A 206 -15.47 -9.61 -14.45
C LEU A 206 -16.74 -9.81 -15.30
N ARG A 207 -17.82 -10.28 -14.66
CA ARG A 207 -19.15 -10.47 -15.23
C ARG A 207 -20.20 -9.68 -14.45
N ASN A 208 -20.82 -8.70 -15.11
CA ASN A 208 -21.83 -7.79 -14.51
C ASN A 208 -21.47 -7.30 -13.08
N PRO A 209 -20.29 -6.69 -12.89
CA PRO A 209 -19.81 -6.39 -11.54
C PRO A 209 -20.56 -5.22 -10.90
N VAL A 210 -20.76 -5.31 -9.59
CA VAL A 210 -21.20 -4.16 -8.78
C VAL A 210 -20.02 -3.23 -8.56
N LYS A 211 -20.22 -1.96 -8.93
CA LYS A 211 -19.20 -0.93 -8.79
C LYS A 211 -19.45 -0.11 -7.54
N ILE A 212 -18.46 -0.07 -6.66
CA ILE A 212 -18.51 0.60 -5.37
C ILE A 212 -17.42 1.68 -5.35
N GLU A 213 -17.84 2.93 -5.19
CA GLU A 213 -16.93 4.08 -5.08
C GLU A 213 -17.06 4.68 -3.68
N ALA A 214 -16.07 4.43 -2.82
CA ALA A 214 -16.05 4.95 -1.45
C ALA A 214 -15.37 6.32 -1.32
N ALA A 215 -14.84 6.86 -2.42
CA ALA A 215 -14.20 8.19 -2.47
C ALA A 215 -14.47 8.88 -3.82
N THR A 216 -14.65 10.19 -3.79
CA THR A 216 -14.61 11.05 -4.98
C THR A 216 -13.24 10.89 -5.67
N LYS A 217 -13.25 10.77 -7.01
CA LYS A 217 -12.04 10.58 -7.83
C LYS A 217 -10.90 11.50 -7.37
N TYR A 218 -9.85 10.91 -6.79
CA TYR A 218 -8.60 11.59 -6.39
C TYR A 218 -8.71 12.62 -5.25
N SER A 219 -9.65 12.45 -4.31
CA SER A 219 -9.65 13.24 -3.07
C SER A 219 -8.68 12.67 -2.03
N THR A 220 -7.98 13.55 -1.33
CA THR A 220 -7.28 13.23 -0.08
C THR A 220 -8.24 13.33 1.09
N VAL A 221 -7.99 12.60 2.19
CA VAL A 221 -8.82 12.72 3.41
C VAL A 221 -8.83 14.15 3.96
N ASP A 222 -9.97 14.58 4.52
CA ASP A 222 -10.15 15.95 5.00
C ASP A 222 -9.24 16.30 6.19
N THR A 223 -8.85 15.30 6.98
CA THR A 223 -7.94 15.44 8.12
C THR A 223 -6.46 15.59 7.72
N LEU A 224 -6.15 15.53 6.41
CA LEU A 224 -4.79 15.67 5.89
C LEU A 224 -4.46 17.13 5.53
N LYS A 225 -3.57 17.74 6.32
CA LYS A 225 -2.98 19.04 5.99
C LYS A 225 -1.87 18.87 4.95
N GLN A 226 -2.08 19.39 3.75
CA GLN A 226 -1.10 19.34 2.66
C GLN A 226 -0.48 20.72 2.46
N GLN A 227 0.84 20.80 2.40
CA GLN A 227 1.58 22.02 2.17
C GLN A 227 2.71 21.81 1.16
N TYR A 228 3.16 22.89 0.52
CA TYR A 228 4.33 22.88 -0.35
C TYR A 228 5.38 23.88 0.13
N CYS A 229 6.66 23.66 -0.19
CA CYS A 229 7.74 24.61 0.06
C CYS A 229 8.57 24.74 -1.23
N PHE A 230 8.54 25.92 -1.86
CA PHE A 230 9.37 26.20 -3.04
C PHE A 230 10.78 26.57 -2.59
N ILE A 231 11.76 25.77 -2.97
CA ILE A 231 13.14 25.93 -2.50
C ILE A 231 14.15 25.61 -3.60
N PRO A 232 15.28 26.35 -3.70
CA PRO A 232 16.36 25.98 -4.60
C PRO A 232 16.88 24.56 -4.29
N ALA A 233 17.15 23.78 -5.34
CA ALA A 233 17.61 22.39 -5.19
C ALA A 233 18.80 22.22 -4.23
N LYS A 234 19.72 23.18 -4.19
CA LYS A 234 20.91 23.18 -3.30
C LYS A 234 20.61 23.23 -1.80
N TYR A 235 19.40 23.65 -1.41
CA TYR A 235 19.01 23.80 -0.01
C TYR A 235 18.04 22.72 0.47
N LYS A 236 17.65 21.75 -0.39
CA LYS A 236 16.65 20.73 -0.04
C LYS A 236 17.01 19.96 1.23
N GLU A 237 18.28 19.58 1.41
CA GLU A 237 18.72 18.88 2.61
C GLU A 237 18.57 19.73 3.88
N CYS A 238 18.83 21.05 3.80
CA CYS A 238 18.68 21.96 4.92
C CYS A 238 17.21 22.08 5.34
N TYR A 239 16.31 22.28 4.37
CA TYR A 239 14.87 22.34 4.62
C TYR A 239 14.32 21.02 5.18
N LEU A 240 14.80 19.87 4.68
CA LEU A 240 14.42 18.57 5.25
C LEU A 240 14.82 18.46 6.72
N VAL A 241 16.07 18.81 7.04
CA VAL A 241 16.59 18.75 8.42
C VAL A 241 15.83 19.71 9.32
N TYR A 242 15.56 20.93 8.86
CA TYR A 242 14.74 21.91 9.56
C TYR A 242 13.37 21.34 9.92
N ILE A 243 12.61 20.85 8.91
CA ILE A 243 11.27 20.29 9.12
C ILE A 243 11.28 19.11 10.09
N LEU A 244 12.25 18.20 9.95
CA LEU A 244 12.37 17.03 10.84
C LEU A 244 12.76 17.41 12.28
N THR A 245 13.46 18.53 12.46
CA THR A 245 13.87 19.03 13.78
C THR A 245 12.72 19.76 14.46
N GLU A 246 12.01 20.64 13.74
CA GLU A 246 10.81 21.34 14.24
C GLU A 246 9.71 20.35 14.65
N MET A 247 9.55 19.27 13.87
CA MET A 247 8.60 18.21 14.15
C MET A 247 9.24 17.02 14.88
N SER A 248 10.25 17.29 15.74
CA SER A 248 10.91 16.23 16.50
C SER A 248 9.90 15.42 17.33
N GLY A 249 10.10 14.10 17.37
CA GLY A 249 9.17 13.16 18.00
C GLY A 249 8.07 12.63 17.07
N CYS A 250 7.78 13.27 15.95
CA CYS A 250 6.87 12.72 14.94
C CYS A 250 7.50 11.51 14.23
N THR A 251 6.67 10.51 13.92
CA THR A 251 7.01 9.48 12.94
C THR A 251 6.87 10.05 11.55
N SER A 252 7.93 9.97 10.75
CA SER A 252 8.03 10.64 9.46
C SER A 252 8.41 9.67 8.36
N MET A 253 7.75 9.81 7.20
CA MET A 253 8.08 9.06 5.99
C MET A 253 8.54 10.02 4.89
N VAL A 254 9.78 9.86 4.44
CA VAL A 254 10.44 10.73 3.46
C VAL A 254 10.58 10.00 2.14
N PHE A 255 9.97 10.54 1.09
CA PHE A 255 10.00 9.96 -0.25
C PHE A 255 11.05 10.61 -1.13
N THR A 256 11.94 9.77 -1.65
CA THR A 256 13.00 10.16 -2.61
C THR A 256 12.80 9.43 -3.94
N ARG A 257 13.37 9.95 -5.02
CA ARG A 257 13.21 9.38 -6.36
C ARG A 257 14.05 8.12 -6.56
N THR A 258 15.28 8.10 -6.04
CA THR A 258 16.24 7.02 -6.32
C THR A 258 16.69 6.29 -5.05
N CYS A 259 17.06 5.03 -5.22
CA CYS A 259 17.58 4.22 -4.12
C CYS A 259 18.88 4.79 -3.54
N ASP A 260 19.72 5.42 -4.37
CA ASP A 260 20.96 6.04 -3.91
C ASP A 260 20.66 7.30 -3.08
N ALA A 261 19.69 8.12 -3.50
CA ALA A 261 19.22 9.25 -2.70
C ALA A 261 18.66 8.79 -1.34
N THR A 262 17.86 7.72 -1.33
CA THR A 262 17.36 7.12 -0.08
C THR A 262 18.52 6.77 0.89
N ARG A 263 19.57 6.11 0.38
CA ARG A 263 20.72 5.70 1.21
C ARG A 263 21.55 6.91 1.65
N LEU A 264 21.92 7.80 0.73
CA LEU A 264 22.75 8.97 1.02
C LEU A 264 22.07 9.87 2.06
N LEU A 265 20.79 10.17 1.86
CA LEU A 265 20.03 11.02 2.77
C LEU A 265 19.92 10.40 4.16
N SER A 266 19.78 9.07 4.27
CA SER A 266 19.79 8.38 5.57
C SER A 266 21.12 8.47 6.31
N LEU A 267 22.25 8.53 5.59
CA LEU A 267 23.57 8.75 6.18
C LEU A 267 23.71 10.20 6.65
N VAL A 268 23.31 11.16 5.80
CA VAL A 268 23.33 12.60 6.13
C VAL A 268 22.55 12.85 7.41
N LEU A 269 21.29 12.38 7.48
CA LEU A 269 20.44 12.57 8.65
C LEU A 269 21.03 11.90 9.90
N ARG A 270 21.61 10.70 9.80
CA ARG A 270 22.26 10.02 10.94
C ARG A 270 23.51 10.76 11.43
N ASN A 271 24.34 11.30 10.54
CA ASN A 271 25.48 12.14 10.91
C ASN A 271 25.04 13.45 11.60
N LEU A 272 23.80 13.89 11.37
CA LEU A 272 23.18 15.03 12.05
C LEU A 272 22.45 14.64 13.35
N GLY A 273 22.47 13.37 13.74
CA GLY A 273 21.83 12.85 14.96
C GLY A 273 20.35 12.47 14.80
N LEU A 274 19.80 12.51 13.59
CA LEU A 274 18.43 12.10 13.30
C LEU A 274 18.36 10.59 13.05
N ARG A 275 17.41 9.90 13.70
CA ARG A 275 17.25 8.44 13.64
C ARG A 275 16.52 8.02 12.37
N ALA A 276 17.24 8.11 11.25
CA ALA A 276 16.75 7.79 9.92
C ALA A 276 17.17 6.40 9.44
N ILE A 277 16.22 5.68 8.83
CA ILE A 277 16.46 4.36 8.26
C ILE A 277 16.02 4.29 6.79
N PRO A 278 16.87 3.82 5.86
CA PRO A 278 16.50 3.67 4.46
C PRO A 278 15.76 2.35 4.20
N ILE A 279 14.77 2.39 3.32
CA ILE A 279 14.17 1.23 2.68
C ILE A 279 14.15 1.45 1.17
N SER A 280 14.87 0.62 0.42
CA SER A 280 14.97 0.72 -1.04
C SER A 280 14.78 -0.64 -1.73
N GLY A 281 14.45 -0.62 -3.02
CA GLY A 281 14.23 -1.84 -3.81
C GLY A 281 15.47 -2.72 -4.01
N GLN A 282 16.68 -2.16 -3.78
CA GLN A 282 17.95 -2.90 -3.86
C GLN A 282 18.30 -3.64 -2.57
N MET A 283 17.55 -3.42 -1.48
CA MET A 283 17.76 -4.16 -0.24
C MET A 283 17.17 -5.57 -0.37
N THR A 284 17.86 -6.55 0.21
CA THR A 284 17.29 -7.88 0.36
C THR A 284 16.02 -7.82 1.22
N GLN A 285 15.10 -8.77 1.01
CA GLN A 285 13.84 -8.80 1.75
C GLN A 285 14.05 -8.83 3.28
N ALA A 286 15.02 -9.64 3.75
CA ALA A 286 15.38 -9.69 5.17
C ALA A 286 15.85 -8.33 5.72
N LYS A 287 16.66 -7.58 4.95
CA LYS A 287 17.11 -6.24 5.34
C LYS A 287 15.93 -5.24 5.35
N ARG A 288 15.01 -5.32 4.39
CA ARG A 288 13.81 -4.46 4.36
C ARG A 288 12.88 -4.72 5.55
N LEU A 289 12.62 -5.99 5.85
CA LEU A 289 11.83 -6.40 7.02
C LEU A 289 12.49 -5.95 8.33
N GLY A 290 13.80 -6.16 8.47
CA GLY A 290 14.55 -5.68 9.62
C GLY A 290 14.47 -4.16 9.79
N ALA A 291 14.60 -3.40 8.70
CA ALA A 291 14.45 -1.94 8.73
C ALA A 291 13.03 -1.50 9.12
N LEU A 292 12.00 -2.18 8.57
CA LEU A 292 10.61 -1.92 8.93
C LEU A 292 10.34 -2.22 10.41
N ASN A 293 10.88 -3.32 10.93
CA ASN A 293 10.70 -3.70 12.33
C ASN A 293 11.32 -2.67 13.28
N LYS A 294 12.50 -2.14 12.97
CA LYS A 294 13.12 -1.04 13.74
C LYS A 294 12.27 0.21 13.74
N PHE A 295 11.66 0.54 12.61
CA PHE A 295 10.73 1.67 12.51
C PHE A 295 9.46 1.42 13.33
N LYS A 296 8.85 0.24 13.22
CA LYS A 296 7.67 -0.18 14.01
C LYS A 296 7.93 -0.18 15.52
N ALA A 297 9.13 -0.59 15.93
CA ALA A 297 9.56 -0.62 17.33
C ALA A 297 9.90 0.77 17.89
N GLY A 298 9.92 1.81 17.05
CA GLY A 298 10.27 3.17 17.47
C GLY A 298 11.76 3.41 17.66
N GLU A 299 12.64 2.47 17.29
CA GLU A 299 14.11 2.65 17.30
C GLU A 299 14.53 3.76 16.32
N CYS A 300 13.82 3.89 15.21
CA CYS A 300 13.96 4.96 14.23
C CYS A 300 12.60 5.61 13.99
N ASN A 301 12.55 6.94 13.93
CA ASN A 301 11.31 7.68 13.68
C ASN A 301 11.27 8.33 12.29
N VAL A 302 12.33 8.22 11.49
CA VAL A 302 12.37 8.70 10.10
C VAL A 302 12.61 7.54 9.14
N LEU A 303 11.63 7.23 8.32
CA LEU A 303 11.72 6.21 7.28
C LEU A 303 11.92 6.87 5.91
N ILE A 304 13.06 6.62 5.26
CA ILE A 304 13.33 7.16 3.91
C ILE A 304 13.13 6.05 2.89
N CYS A 305 12.40 6.31 1.81
CA CYS A 305 12.13 5.30 0.81
C CYS A 305 11.89 5.86 -0.58
N THR A 306 11.92 4.98 -1.57
CA THR A 306 11.36 5.23 -2.91
C THR A 306 9.90 4.78 -2.97
N ASP A 307 9.16 5.22 -3.99
CA ASP A 307 7.79 4.76 -4.23
C ASP A 307 7.73 3.24 -4.21
N VAL A 308 8.51 2.57 -5.06
CA VAL A 308 8.55 1.10 -5.15
C VAL A 308 8.83 0.46 -3.80
N ALA A 309 9.77 1.01 -3.04
CA ALA A 309 10.18 0.42 -1.78
C ALA A 309 9.18 0.64 -0.63
N SER A 310 8.33 1.65 -0.72
CA SER A 310 7.24 1.89 0.24
C SER A 310 5.99 1.04 0.00
N ARG A 311 5.85 0.45 -1.20
CA ARG A 311 4.65 -0.26 -1.61
C ARG A 311 4.60 -1.63 -0.97
N GLY A 312 3.40 -2.00 -0.52
CA GLY A 312 3.12 -3.26 0.17
C GLY A 312 3.80 -3.49 1.50
N LEU A 313 4.63 -2.57 1.99
CA LEU A 313 5.10 -2.67 3.36
C LEU A 313 3.95 -2.28 4.30
N ASP A 314 3.80 -3.06 5.37
CA ASP A 314 2.92 -2.73 6.49
C ASP A 314 3.52 -1.64 7.33
N ILE A 315 3.57 -0.45 6.76
CA ILE A 315 4.07 0.72 7.46
C ILE A 315 2.89 1.25 8.27
N PRO A 316 3.04 1.35 9.61
CA PRO A 316 2.01 1.96 10.44
C PRO A 316 1.75 3.38 9.95
N SER A 317 0.55 3.90 10.20
CA SER A 317 0.27 5.31 9.86
C SER A 317 1.31 6.19 10.54
N VAL A 318 1.93 7.06 9.76
CA VAL A 318 2.91 8.03 10.23
C VAL A 318 2.24 9.37 10.50
N ASP A 319 2.86 10.21 11.33
CA ASP A 319 2.35 11.55 11.64
C ASP A 319 2.61 12.53 10.49
N MET A 320 3.74 12.35 9.80
CA MET A 320 4.19 13.22 8.73
C MET A 320 4.68 12.46 7.49
N VAL A 321 4.31 12.96 6.31
CA VAL A 321 4.88 12.57 5.03
C VAL A 321 5.64 13.74 4.42
N ILE A 322 6.87 13.52 3.99
CA ILE A 322 7.66 14.52 3.27
C ILE A 322 7.93 13.99 1.86
N ASN A 323 7.41 14.67 0.84
CA ASN A 323 7.87 14.46 -0.53
C ASN A 323 9.17 15.24 -0.70
N TYR A 324 10.29 14.61 -0.37
CA TYR A 324 11.60 15.20 -0.60
C TYR A 324 11.77 15.43 -2.10
N ASP A 325 11.49 14.43 -2.93
CA ASP A 325 11.40 14.58 -4.38
C ASP A 325 9.94 14.50 -4.84
N ILE A 326 9.52 15.41 -5.72
CA ILE A 326 8.15 15.38 -6.26
C ILE A 326 7.99 14.18 -7.20
N PRO A 327 6.91 13.38 -7.06
CA PRO A 327 6.67 12.25 -7.95
C PRO A 327 6.37 12.74 -9.37
N SER A 328 6.96 12.08 -10.37
CA SER A 328 6.72 12.41 -11.79
C SER A 328 5.30 12.05 -12.25
N ASN A 329 4.66 11.10 -11.57
CA ASN A 329 3.25 10.75 -11.76
C ASN A 329 2.42 11.32 -10.61
N SER A 330 1.46 12.20 -10.92
CA SER A 330 0.61 12.85 -9.93
C SER A 330 -0.21 11.87 -9.08
N LYS A 331 -0.48 10.65 -9.56
CA LYS A 331 -1.17 9.63 -8.78
C LYS A 331 -0.33 9.09 -7.63
N ASP A 332 0.99 8.99 -7.82
CA ASP A 332 1.89 8.56 -6.76
C ASP A 332 1.85 9.51 -5.57
N TYR A 333 1.61 10.81 -5.79
CA TYR A 333 1.39 11.76 -4.71
C TYR A 333 0.26 11.32 -3.76
N ILE A 334 -0.91 10.94 -4.29
CA ILE A 334 -2.06 10.48 -3.49
C ILE A 334 -1.66 9.26 -2.63
N HIS A 335 -0.89 8.35 -3.20
CA HIS A 335 -0.42 7.15 -2.50
C HIS A 335 0.62 7.44 -1.41
N ARG A 336 1.48 8.43 -1.64
CA ARG A 336 2.48 8.88 -0.66
C ARG A 336 1.82 9.57 0.52
N VAL A 337 0.99 10.59 0.25
CA VAL A 337 0.34 11.36 1.32
C VAL A 337 -0.72 10.56 2.06
N GLY A 338 -1.31 9.55 1.41
CA GLY A 338 -2.17 8.55 2.05
C GLY A 338 -1.44 7.60 3.02
N ARG A 339 -0.17 7.82 3.36
CA ARG A 339 0.56 7.11 4.43
C ARG A 339 0.36 7.73 5.81
N THR A 340 -0.11 8.97 5.85
CA THR A 340 -0.53 9.65 7.08
C THR A 340 -2.06 9.85 7.08
N ALA A 341 -2.60 10.45 8.14
CA ALA A 341 -4.03 10.72 8.32
C ALA A 341 -4.95 9.49 8.12
N ARG A 342 -4.50 8.30 8.56
CA ARG A 342 -5.28 7.05 8.46
C ARG A 342 -6.14 6.80 9.70
N ALA A 343 -7.23 6.05 9.51
CA ALA A 343 -8.11 5.59 10.59
C ALA A 343 -8.63 6.73 11.49
N GLY A 344 -9.03 7.85 10.87
CA GLY A 344 -9.61 9.01 11.57
C GLY A 344 -8.58 9.97 12.20
N ARG A 345 -7.29 9.66 12.15
CA ARG A 345 -6.23 10.58 12.63
C ARG A 345 -6.01 11.74 11.67
N SER A 346 -5.52 12.86 12.21
CA SER A 346 -4.94 13.95 11.42
C SER A 346 -3.51 13.60 10.99
N GLY A 347 -3.04 14.28 9.95
CA GLY A 347 -1.69 14.09 9.43
C GLY A 347 -1.23 15.28 8.60
N ILE A 348 0.09 15.39 8.42
CA ILE A 348 0.69 16.46 7.61
C ILE A 348 1.50 15.88 6.45
N ALA A 349 1.35 16.48 5.27
CA ALA A 349 2.13 16.17 4.08
C ALA A 349 2.81 17.44 3.56
N ILE A 350 4.14 17.44 3.51
CA ILE A 350 4.94 18.58 3.02
C ILE A 350 5.68 18.18 1.75
N SER A 351 5.51 18.97 0.69
CA SER A 351 6.19 18.77 -0.59
C SER A 351 7.32 19.78 -0.79
N LEU A 352 8.55 19.31 -0.90
CA LEU A 352 9.71 20.15 -1.22
C LEU A 352 9.83 20.26 -2.75
N VAL A 353 9.51 21.42 -3.30
CA VAL A 353 9.46 21.65 -4.75
C VAL A 353 10.64 22.52 -5.17
N ASN A 354 11.51 21.98 -6.02
CA ASN A 354 12.60 22.75 -6.61
C ASN A 354 12.28 23.23 -8.03
N GLN A 355 13.21 24.00 -8.62
CA GLN A 355 13.05 24.57 -9.96
C GLN A 355 12.86 23.55 -11.09
N TYR A 356 13.31 22.30 -10.90
CA TYR A 356 13.20 21.22 -11.90
C TYR A 356 11.93 20.39 -11.73
N GLU A 357 11.21 20.55 -10.61
CA GLU A 357 10.07 19.72 -10.22
C GLU A 357 8.73 20.47 -10.28
N LEU A 358 8.76 21.75 -10.64
CA LEU A 358 7.60 22.64 -10.69
C LEU A 358 6.49 22.07 -11.59
N GLU A 359 6.82 21.55 -12.77
CA GLU A 359 5.82 21.00 -13.70
C GLU A 359 5.08 19.80 -13.09
N TRP A 360 5.82 18.88 -12.47
CA TRP A 360 5.23 17.72 -11.79
C TRP A 360 4.33 18.14 -10.63
N TYR A 361 4.75 19.15 -9.86
CA TYR A 361 3.94 19.73 -8.79
C TYR A 361 2.64 20.33 -9.31
N ILE A 362 2.67 21.08 -10.42
CA ILE A 362 1.46 21.64 -11.04
C ILE A 362 0.50 20.52 -11.48
N GLN A 363 0.99 19.39 -11.98
CA GLN A 363 0.14 18.25 -12.32
C GLN A 363 -0.52 17.61 -11.09
N ILE A 364 0.12 17.66 -9.92
CA ILE A 364 -0.47 17.22 -8.65
C ILE A 364 -1.63 18.12 -8.27
N GLU A 365 -1.44 19.45 -8.25
CA GLU A 365 -2.51 20.42 -7.94
C GLU A 365 -3.70 20.29 -8.90
N LYS A 366 -3.43 20.07 -10.20
CA LYS A 366 -4.48 19.79 -11.19
C LYS A 366 -5.23 18.50 -10.89
N LEU A 367 -4.54 17.44 -10.45
CA LEU A 367 -5.17 16.16 -10.13
C LEU A 367 -6.08 16.27 -8.90
N ILE A 368 -5.62 16.96 -7.85
CA ILE A 368 -6.39 17.15 -6.60
C ILE A 368 -7.45 18.24 -6.71
N GLY A 369 -7.42 19.05 -7.78
CA GLY A 369 -8.37 20.12 -8.03
C GLY A 369 -8.28 21.31 -7.07
N LYS A 370 -7.15 21.48 -6.37
CA LYS A 370 -6.93 22.60 -5.43
C LYS A 370 -5.47 23.05 -5.40
N LYS A 371 -5.26 24.33 -5.10
CA LYS A 371 -3.95 24.88 -4.75
C LYS A 371 -3.62 24.52 -3.31
N LEU A 372 -2.40 24.07 -3.06
CA LEU A 372 -1.97 23.76 -1.70
C LEU A 372 -1.43 25.02 -1.02
N PRO A 373 -1.62 25.21 0.29
CA PRO A 373 -0.99 26.30 1.03
C PRO A 373 0.52 26.12 1.13
N GLN A 374 1.26 27.22 1.22
CA GLN A 374 2.70 27.19 1.44
C GLN A 374 3.03 26.75 2.88
N PHE A 375 4.12 26.01 3.04
CA PHE A 375 4.75 25.73 4.33
C PHE A 375 5.63 26.92 4.71
N SER A 376 5.35 27.52 5.86
CA SER A 376 6.11 28.65 6.38
C SER A 376 7.35 28.14 7.11
N ALA A 377 8.47 28.12 6.42
CA ALA A 377 9.78 27.89 7.02
C ALA A 377 10.48 29.22 7.25
N GLN A 378 11.19 29.38 8.37
CA GLN A 378 12.03 30.55 8.60
C GLN A 378 13.35 30.38 7.85
N GLU A 379 13.49 31.06 6.71
CA GLU A 379 14.65 30.87 5.82
C GLU A 379 15.99 31.12 6.53
N GLU A 380 16.05 32.11 7.42
CA GLU A 380 17.24 32.40 8.22
C GLU A 380 17.65 31.21 9.10
N GLU A 381 16.69 30.58 9.79
CA GLU A 381 16.93 29.39 10.61
C GLU A 381 17.38 28.19 9.77
N VAL A 382 16.79 28.02 8.59
CA VAL A 382 17.19 26.96 7.66
C VAL A 382 18.64 27.16 7.19
N LEU A 383 19.03 28.40 6.87
CA LEU A 383 20.36 28.71 6.37
C LEU A 383 21.44 28.58 7.45
N MET A 384 21.11 28.74 8.74
CA MET A 384 22.03 28.41 9.84
C MET A 384 22.46 26.94 9.84
N LEU A 385 21.67 26.03 9.26
CA LEU A 385 22.00 24.61 9.16
C LEU A 385 22.99 24.30 8.01
N LEU A 386 23.22 25.23 7.09
CA LEU A 386 23.88 24.98 5.81
C LEU A 386 25.28 24.37 5.97
N GLU A 387 26.11 24.93 6.83
CA GLU A 387 27.49 24.47 7.04
C GLU A 387 27.50 23.03 7.58
N ARG A 388 26.72 22.79 8.65
CA ARG A 388 26.63 21.48 9.31
C ARG A 388 26.05 20.41 8.38
N VAL A 389 25.02 20.75 7.60
CA VAL A 389 24.40 19.83 6.63
C VAL A 389 25.36 19.51 5.49
N THR A 390 26.11 20.51 5.01
CA THR A 390 27.12 20.32 3.95
C THR A 390 28.23 19.40 4.42
N GLU A 391 28.73 19.57 5.64
CA GLU A 391 29.76 18.70 6.19
C GLU A 391 29.25 17.28 6.41
N ALA A 392 28.06 17.11 6.98
CA ALA A 392 27.44 15.79 7.13
C ALA A 392 27.25 15.07 5.78
N LYS A 393 26.91 15.81 4.72
CA LYS A 393 26.82 15.30 3.35
C LYS A 393 28.17 14.90 2.79
N ARG A 394 29.21 15.69 3.02
CA ARG A 394 30.59 15.37 2.61
C ARG A 394 31.06 14.06 3.25
N ILE A 395 30.90 13.92 4.56
CA ILE A 395 31.23 12.69 5.31
C ILE A 395 30.44 11.50 4.74
N SER A 396 29.14 11.69 4.49
CA SER A 396 28.29 10.62 3.95
C SER A 396 28.72 10.14 2.57
N LEU A 397 29.17 11.05 1.69
CA LEU A 397 29.67 10.72 0.35
C LEU A 397 31.01 9.96 0.38
N MET A 398 31.86 10.23 1.38
CA MET A 398 33.08 9.45 1.59
C MET A 398 32.75 7.99 1.92
N VAL A 399 31.75 7.76 2.79
CA VAL A 399 31.28 6.40 3.13
C VAL A 399 30.56 5.74 1.96
N PHE A 400 29.93 6.50 1.07
CA PHE A 400 29.18 5.98 -0.09
C PHE A 400 30.07 5.48 -1.23
N SER A 401 31.32 5.98 -1.30
CA SER A 401 32.29 5.66 -2.35
C SER A 401 33.09 4.37 -2.08
N TYR A 402 32.91 3.76 -0.91
CA TYR A 402 33.45 2.47 -0.49
C TYR A 402 32.30 1.47 -0.32
#